data_AF-A0A958NWZ2-F1
#
_entry.id   AF-A0A958NWZ2-F1
#
_cell.length_a   1.000
_cell.length_b   1.000
_cell.length_c   1.000
_cell.angle_alpha   90.00
_cell.angle_beta   90.00
_cell.angle_gamma   90.00
#
_symmetry.space_group_name_H-M   'P 1'
#
loop_
_entity.id
_entity.type
_entity.pdbx_description
1 polymer ?
#
loop_
_entity_poly.entity_id
_entity_poly.type
_entity_poly.pdbx_seq_one_letter_code
_entity_poly.pdbx_strand_id
1 'polypeptide(L)'
;MSQQNPLEILVIGAGPAGLSVAAEATYHGFKSVLVLEKGADHNQTVRQYYPEEKRVDASYKGQEAICAGVFCFRDTTKKGFLEHVDRLMRSYAFPFAYSAHVDSIKRHSDGLFSVTGSDGTQYVAEHVVIAVGRMGKPNRPDFFSQIPPAVRKEVRFDLQNINPEGKRILIVGGGNTAVEFALSLTPKAEVSLSYRKKEFTRLNPMNKHLLEGDETQGRLKVLRGTNITAVGEKNGKPLAIFAEREEMQFDHIVFAIGGSSPTAFLQNAGIELDDRKNPKLNEWLETNVPNLFVAGELSVPQGKGSIIVSFNSGQTIVEGIMRKLGRSRNPQIVSFVPLP
;
A
#
# COMPACT_ATOMS: atom_id res chain seq x y z
N MET A 1 15.49 20.82 27.74
CA MET A 1 14.67 20.32 26.61
C MET A 1 13.22 20.48 27.05
N SER A 2 12.44 21.34 26.38
CA SER A 2 11.03 21.52 26.71
C SER A 2 10.32 20.17 26.57
N GLN A 3 9.75 19.65 27.65
CA GLN A 3 8.91 18.44 27.59
C GLN A 3 7.72 18.77 26.68
N GLN A 4 7.76 18.27 25.45
CA GLN A 4 6.56 18.25 24.61
C GLN A 4 5.59 17.28 25.25
N ASN A 5 4.33 17.72 25.43
CA ASN A 5 3.28 16.80 25.85
C ASN A 5 3.20 15.62 24.87
N PRO A 6 2.99 14.39 25.37
CA PRO A 6 2.86 13.23 24.49
C PRO A 6 1.69 13.42 23.54
N LEU A 7 1.82 12.92 22.32
CA LEU A 7 0.73 12.84 21.36
C LEU A 7 -0.35 11.89 21.91
N GLU A 8 -1.62 12.26 21.81
CA GLU A 8 -2.71 11.34 22.14
C GLU A 8 -2.69 10.15 21.16
N ILE A 9 -2.49 10.42 19.86
CA ILE A 9 -2.46 9.39 18.81
C ILE A 9 -1.36 9.73 17.78
N LEU A 10 -0.42 8.81 17.59
CA LEU A 10 0.59 8.89 16.52
C LEU A 10 0.32 7.79 15.47
N VAL A 11 0.13 8.21 14.22
CA VAL A 11 -0.15 7.33 13.09
C VAL A 11 1.07 7.19 12.20
N ILE A 12 1.45 5.96 11.85
CA ILE A 12 2.61 5.66 11.01
C ILE A 12 2.13 5.13 9.66
N GLY A 13 2.17 5.99 8.63
CA GLY A 13 1.73 5.75 7.26
C GLY A 13 0.52 6.61 6.88
N ALA A 14 0.63 7.39 5.81
CA ALA A 14 -0.43 8.23 5.25
C ALA A 14 -1.12 7.57 4.04
N GLY A 15 -1.32 6.25 4.09
CA GLY A 15 -2.23 5.55 3.20
C GLY A 15 -3.70 5.77 3.58
N PRO A 16 -4.66 5.11 2.89
CA PRO A 16 -6.08 5.27 3.18
C PRO A 16 -6.43 5.04 4.66
N ALA A 17 -5.85 4.00 5.27
CA ALA A 17 -6.09 3.67 6.67
C ALA A 17 -5.59 4.73 7.65
N GLY A 18 -4.35 5.17 7.51
CA GLY A 18 -3.76 6.11 8.46
C GLY A 18 -4.41 7.50 8.39
N LEU A 19 -4.77 7.96 7.19
CA LEU A 19 -5.53 9.19 7.03
C LEU A 19 -6.92 9.07 7.65
N SER A 20 -7.59 7.92 7.51
CA SER A 20 -8.88 7.68 8.15
C SER A 20 -8.76 7.67 9.68
N VAL A 21 -7.73 7.04 10.25
CA VAL A 21 -7.48 7.06 11.71
C VAL A 21 -7.33 8.49 12.20
N ALA A 22 -6.54 9.31 11.52
CA ALA A 22 -6.29 10.70 11.93
C ALA A 22 -7.56 11.57 11.82
N ALA A 23 -8.36 11.36 10.76
CA ALA A 23 -9.64 12.03 10.58
C ALA A 23 -10.64 11.65 11.67
N GLU A 24 -10.80 10.35 11.95
CA GLU A 24 -11.67 9.83 13.00
C GLU A 24 -11.27 10.35 14.37
N ALA A 25 -9.97 10.34 14.67
CA ALA A 25 -9.45 10.88 15.92
C ALA A 25 -9.78 12.37 16.07
N THR A 26 -9.53 13.16 15.03
CA THR A 26 -9.81 14.60 15.07
C THR A 26 -11.31 14.89 15.20
N TYR A 27 -12.13 14.14 14.45
CA TYR A 27 -13.58 14.19 14.51
C TYR A 27 -14.13 13.88 15.91
N HIS A 28 -13.51 12.92 16.61
CA HIS A 28 -13.86 12.54 17.97
C HIS A 28 -13.15 13.38 19.06
N GLY A 29 -12.52 14.48 18.68
CA GLY A 29 -12.05 15.50 19.60
C GLY A 29 -10.67 15.26 20.21
N PHE A 30 -9.91 14.26 19.74
CA PHE A 30 -8.48 14.16 20.04
C PHE A 30 -7.77 15.39 19.46
N LYS A 31 -6.99 16.07 20.31
CA LYS A 31 -6.34 17.36 20.02
C LYS A 31 -4.90 17.19 19.56
N SER A 32 -4.24 16.12 19.97
CA SER A 32 -2.83 15.88 19.68
C SER A 32 -2.63 14.62 18.83
N VAL A 33 -3.00 14.74 17.55
CA VAL A 33 -2.86 13.68 16.52
C VAL A 33 -1.74 14.06 15.57
N LEU A 34 -0.88 13.12 15.16
CA LEU A 34 0.13 13.33 14.11
C LEU A 34 0.23 12.13 13.19
N VAL A 35 0.36 12.37 11.88
CA VAL A 35 0.63 11.32 10.88
C VAL A 35 2.06 11.43 10.36
N LEU A 36 2.81 10.33 10.37
CA LEU A 36 4.16 10.23 9.79
C LEU A 36 4.09 9.45 8.48
N GLU A 37 4.64 9.98 7.41
CA GLU A 37 4.72 9.31 6.10
C GLU A 37 6.15 9.32 5.57
N LYS A 38 6.62 8.15 5.14
CA LYS A 38 7.95 7.97 4.55
C LYS A 38 8.07 8.66 3.19
N GLY A 39 7.02 8.61 2.39
CA GLY A 39 6.94 9.24 1.09
C GLY A 39 6.91 10.76 1.18
N ALA A 40 7.07 11.39 0.01
CA ALA A 40 6.94 12.84 -0.13
C ALA A 40 5.46 13.30 -0.20
N ASP A 41 4.53 12.37 -0.27
CA ASP A 41 3.10 12.60 -0.42
C ASP A 41 2.30 11.45 0.22
N HIS A 42 1.01 11.66 0.46
CA HIS A 42 0.11 10.65 0.99
C HIS A 42 -0.26 9.61 -0.09
N ASN A 43 -0.85 8.49 0.32
CA ASN A 43 -1.33 7.44 -0.59
C ASN A 43 -0.27 6.99 -1.63
N GLN A 44 0.99 6.91 -1.21
CA GLN A 44 2.14 6.64 -2.08
C GLN A 44 1.91 5.41 -2.97
N THR A 45 1.35 4.32 -2.44
CA THR A 45 1.04 3.11 -3.23
C THR A 45 0.06 3.40 -4.38
N VAL A 46 -0.98 4.19 -4.15
CA VAL A 46 -1.92 4.57 -5.20
C VAL A 46 -1.22 5.49 -6.21
N ARG A 47 -0.47 6.49 -5.74
CA ARG A 47 0.27 7.41 -6.61
C ARG A 47 1.28 6.70 -7.51
N GLN A 48 2.00 5.71 -6.96
CA GLN A 48 3.09 4.99 -7.65
C GLN A 48 2.62 3.85 -8.54
N TYR A 49 1.72 3.01 -8.06
CA TYR A 49 1.40 1.74 -8.72
C TYR A 49 0.07 1.76 -9.48
N TYR A 50 -0.75 2.81 -9.38
CA TYR A 50 -1.96 2.90 -10.19
C TYR A 50 -1.62 3.68 -11.47
N PRO A 51 -1.90 3.12 -12.67
CA PRO A 51 -1.88 3.89 -13.91
C PRO A 51 -2.77 5.14 -13.82
N GLU A 52 -2.45 6.21 -14.55
CA GLU A 52 -3.17 7.49 -14.45
C GLU A 52 -4.69 7.36 -14.70
N GLU A 53 -5.06 6.60 -15.73
CA GLU A 53 -6.46 6.38 -16.11
C GLU A 53 -7.15 5.25 -15.32
N LYS A 54 -6.49 4.71 -14.29
CA LYS A 54 -7.02 3.56 -13.55
C LYS A 54 -8.29 3.92 -12.80
N ARG A 55 -9.34 3.12 -12.99
CA ARG A 55 -10.52 3.10 -12.11
C ARG A 55 -10.16 2.53 -10.74
N VAL A 56 -10.68 3.17 -9.70
CA VAL A 56 -10.57 2.79 -8.29
C VAL A 56 -11.96 2.42 -7.81
N ASP A 57 -12.18 1.14 -7.59
CA ASP A 57 -13.48 0.62 -7.16
C ASP A 57 -13.61 0.67 -5.64
N ALA A 58 -14.75 1.18 -5.16
CA ALA A 58 -15.14 1.10 -3.77
C ALA A 58 -15.55 -0.35 -3.42
N SER A 59 -16.30 -0.99 -4.31
CA SER A 59 -16.69 -2.39 -4.19
C SER A 59 -15.61 -3.30 -4.76
N TYR A 60 -14.78 -3.88 -3.89
CA TYR A 60 -13.62 -4.67 -4.32
C TYR A 60 -13.84 -6.18 -4.18
N LYS A 61 -13.67 -6.93 -5.27
CA LYS A 61 -13.82 -8.41 -5.32
C LYS A 61 -15.17 -8.92 -4.79
N GLY A 62 -16.26 -8.23 -5.13
CA GLY A 62 -17.61 -8.60 -4.67
C GLY A 62 -17.89 -8.30 -3.20
N GLN A 63 -16.98 -7.58 -2.51
CA GLN A 63 -17.30 -6.97 -1.23
C GLN A 63 -18.09 -5.69 -1.49
N GLU A 64 -19.27 -5.58 -0.88
CA GLU A 64 -20.07 -4.36 -0.90
C GLU A 64 -19.31 -3.23 -0.16
N ALA A 65 -19.32 -2.04 -0.74
CA ALA A 65 -18.69 -0.85 -0.16
C ALA A 65 -19.52 -0.28 1.00
N ILE A 66 -19.46 -0.93 2.16
CA ILE A 66 -20.11 -0.43 3.38
C ILE A 66 -19.12 0.45 4.14
N CYS A 67 -19.37 1.76 4.16
CA CYS A 67 -18.57 2.72 4.92
C CYS A 67 -19.12 2.86 6.34
N ALA A 68 -18.27 2.62 7.34
CA ALA A 68 -18.62 2.73 8.76
C ALA A 68 -18.19 4.07 9.39
N GLY A 69 -17.17 4.71 8.80
CA GLY A 69 -16.51 5.88 9.32
C GLY A 69 -16.74 7.16 8.53
N VAL A 70 -15.96 8.19 8.88
CA VAL A 70 -15.99 9.53 8.30
C VAL A 70 -15.35 9.59 6.91
N PHE A 71 -14.56 8.59 6.53
CA PHE A 71 -14.01 8.44 5.18
C PHE A 71 -14.81 7.41 4.38
N CYS A 72 -15.23 7.79 3.17
CA CYS A 72 -15.96 6.93 2.26
C CYS A 72 -15.81 7.44 0.83
N PHE A 73 -15.87 6.56 -0.17
CA PHE A 73 -15.84 6.97 -1.56
C PHE A 73 -16.69 6.02 -2.43
N ARG A 74 -17.03 6.49 -3.63
CA ARG A 74 -17.64 5.68 -4.69
C ARG A 74 -16.61 5.41 -5.77
N ASP A 75 -16.91 4.44 -6.63
CA ASP A 75 -16.10 4.14 -7.81
C ASP A 75 -15.71 5.42 -8.55
N THR A 76 -14.41 5.60 -8.78
CA THR A 76 -13.84 6.82 -9.33
C THR A 76 -12.56 6.51 -10.10
N THR A 77 -11.84 7.52 -10.59
CA THR A 77 -10.50 7.34 -11.18
C THR A 77 -9.42 7.52 -10.12
N LYS A 78 -8.17 7.13 -10.42
CA LYS A 78 -7.00 7.43 -9.57
C LYS A 78 -6.97 8.90 -9.19
N LYS A 79 -7.13 9.79 -10.17
CA LYS A 79 -7.18 11.24 -9.98
C LYS A 79 -8.33 11.64 -9.05
N GLY A 80 -9.55 11.19 -9.34
CA GLY A 80 -10.72 11.51 -8.53
C GLY A 80 -10.61 11.00 -7.09
N PHE A 81 -10.02 9.83 -6.87
CA PHE A 81 -9.74 9.30 -5.54
C PHE A 81 -8.75 10.18 -4.77
N LEU A 82 -7.63 10.57 -5.39
CA LEU A 82 -6.64 11.42 -4.73
C LEU A 82 -7.20 12.80 -4.41
N GLU A 83 -7.91 13.44 -5.34
CA GLU A 83 -8.58 14.73 -5.12
C GLU A 83 -9.64 14.66 -4.01
N HIS A 84 -10.37 13.54 -3.93
CA HIS A 84 -11.32 13.30 -2.87
C HIS A 84 -10.63 13.18 -1.49
N VAL A 85 -9.53 12.42 -1.41
CA VAL A 85 -8.75 12.31 -0.17
C VAL A 85 -8.14 13.66 0.23
N ASP A 86 -7.63 14.44 -0.72
CA ASP A 86 -7.15 15.81 -0.46
C ASP A 86 -8.23 16.70 0.15
N ARG A 87 -9.49 16.60 -0.32
CA ARG A 87 -10.62 17.32 0.28
C ARG A 87 -10.88 16.85 1.70
N LEU A 88 -10.91 15.54 1.95
CA LEU A 88 -11.11 14.99 3.29
C LEU A 88 -10.01 15.47 4.25
N MET A 89 -8.74 15.38 3.87
CA MET A 89 -7.62 15.86 4.68
C MET A 89 -7.76 17.34 5.05
N ARG A 90 -8.18 18.19 4.10
CA ARG A 90 -8.46 19.60 4.38
C ARG A 90 -9.63 19.81 5.35
N SER A 91 -10.68 19.00 5.25
CA SER A 91 -11.86 19.10 6.13
C SER A 91 -11.56 18.74 7.59
N TYR A 92 -10.73 17.72 7.84
CA TYR A 92 -10.42 17.27 9.21
C TYR A 92 -9.20 17.97 9.81
N ALA A 93 -8.31 18.56 9.01
CA ALA A 93 -7.23 19.45 9.45
C ALA A 93 -6.30 18.86 10.55
N PHE A 94 -5.80 17.65 10.35
CA PHE A 94 -4.76 17.04 11.20
C PHE A 94 -3.35 17.27 10.65
N PRO A 95 -2.31 17.38 11.51
CA PRO A 95 -0.94 17.59 11.06
C PRO A 95 -0.30 16.30 10.54
N PHE A 96 0.63 16.47 9.61
CA PHE A 96 1.40 15.38 8.99
C PHE A 96 2.87 15.78 8.80
N ALA A 97 3.75 14.80 8.87
CA ALA A 97 5.17 14.93 8.52
C ALA A 97 5.48 13.96 7.38
N TYR A 98 5.79 14.51 6.20
CA TYR A 98 6.31 13.74 5.06
C TYR A 98 7.81 13.52 5.19
N SER A 99 8.34 12.57 4.41
CA SER A 99 9.74 12.14 4.49
C SER A 99 10.15 11.67 5.90
N ALA A 100 9.17 11.29 6.74
CA ALA A 100 9.35 10.81 8.09
C ALA A 100 9.29 9.27 8.09
N HIS A 101 10.44 8.63 7.89
CA HIS A 101 10.54 7.17 8.00
C HIS A 101 10.70 6.77 9.46
N VAL A 102 9.84 5.88 9.95
CA VAL A 102 9.95 5.31 11.31
C VAL A 102 10.75 4.02 11.29
N ASP A 103 11.78 3.94 12.14
CA ASP A 103 12.63 2.76 12.28
C ASP A 103 12.23 1.88 13.46
N SER A 104 11.82 2.47 14.59
CA SER A 104 11.50 1.71 15.79
C SER A 104 10.38 2.33 16.63
N ILE A 105 9.62 1.45 17.29
CA ILE A 105 8.58 1.78 18.27
C ILE A 105 8.95 1.04 19.55
N LYS A 106 9.05 1.74 20.67
CA LYS A 106 9.32 1.16 21.99
C LYS A 106 8.29 1.63 22.99
N ARG A 107 7.59 0.69 23.64
CA ARG A 107 6.70 0.98 24.77
C ARG A 107 7.50 1.01 26.06
N HIS A 108 7.23 1.98 26.91
CA HIS A 108 7.85 2.15 28.22
C HIS A 108 6.94 1.66 29.36
N SER A 109 7.50 1.59 30.57
CA SER A 109 6.80 1.12 31.77
C SER A 109 5.69 2.05 32.24
N ASP A 110 5.79 3.34 31.93
CA ASP A 110 4.75 4.36 32.20
C ASP A 110 3.55 4.27 31.23
N GLY A 111 3.64 3.40 30.23
CA GLY A 111 2.59 3.18 29.23
C GLY A 111 2.72 4.03 27.98
N LEU A 112 3.67 4.95 27.90
CA LEU A 112 3.94 5.77 26.71
C LEU A 112 4.82 5.01 25.71
N PHE A 113 4.79 5.49 24.46
CA PHE A 113 5.67 5.03 23.39
C PHE A 113 6.73 6.08 23.08
N SER A 114 7.96 5.63 22.81
CA SER A 114 8.91 6.37 21.98
C SER A 114 8.94 5.80 20.58
N VAL A 115 8.77 6.67 19.59
CA VAL A 115 8.85 6.34 18.17
C VAL A 115 10.01 7.10 17.55
N THR A 116 10.94 6.36 16.95
CA THR A 116 12.19 6.91 16.40
C THR A 116 12.15 6.91 14.88
N GLY A 117 12.37 8.09 14.29
CA GLY A 117 12.59 8.28 12.87
C GLY A 117 14.00 7.91 12.44
N SER A 118 14.20 7.59 11.16
CA SER A 118 15.52 7.25 10.61
C SER A 118 16.53 8.40 10.61
N ASP A 119 16.04 9.63 10.75
CA ASP A 119 16.84 10.85 10.94
C ASP A 119 17.23 11.09 12.40
N GLY A 120 16.81 10.19 13.31
CA GLY A 120 17.01 10.31 14.76
C GLY A 120 15.92 11.10 15.49
N THR A 121 14.94 11.66 14.77
CA THR A 121 13.82 12.39 15.38
C THR A 121 13.02 11.47 16.30
N GLN A 122 12.65 11.95 17.48
CA GLN A 122 11.91 11.19 18.49
C GLN A 122 10.52 11.78 18.69
N TYR A 123 9.51 10.91 18.72
CA TYR A 123 8.14 11.24 19.06
C TYR A 123 7.72 10.47 20.30
N VAL A 124 6.90 11.09 21.14
CA VAL A 124 6.29 10.44 22.32
C VAL A 124 4.78 10.41 22.13
N ALA A 125 4.14 9.26 22.36
CA ALA A 125 2.70 9.09 22.16
C ALA A 125 2.06 8.15 23.19
N GLU A 126 0.79 8.37 23.51
CA GLU A 126 -0.04 7.49 24.34
C GLU A 126 -0.55 6.27 23.56
N HIS A 127 -0.95 6.50 22.30
CA HIS A 127 -1.43 5.47 21.38
C HIS A 127 -0.66 5.56 20.06
N VAL A 128 -0.27 4.41 19.52
CA VAL A 128 0.42 4.32 18.22
C VAL A 128 -0.37 3.43 17.28
N VAL A 129 -0.55 3.89 16.04
CA VAL A 129 -1.26 3.15 15.00
C VAL A 129 -0.33 2.89 13.82
N ILE A 130 -0.03 1.62 13.53
CA ILE A 130 0.77 1.20 12.39
C ILE A 130 -0.15 1.05 11.17
N ALA A 131 -0.01 1.93 10.19
CA ALA A 131 -0.80 1.98 8.95
C ALA A 131 0.07 1.91 7.68
N VAL A 132 1.23 1.24 7.76
CA VAL A 132 2.26 1.20 6.69
C VAL A 132 1.92 0.29 5.49
N GLY A 133 0.83 -0.48 5.58
CA GLY A 133 0.40 -1.42 4.52
C GLY A 133 1.43 -2.54 4.23
N ARG A 134 1.23 -3.25 3.11
CA ARG A 134 2.11 -4.37 2.68
C ARG A 134 3.01 -4.02 1.49
N MET A 135 2.80 -2.88 0.83
CA MET A 135 3.50 -2.51 -0.42
C MET A 135 4.71 -1.57 -0.24
N GLY A 136 5.10 -1.22 0.99
CA GLY A 136 6.22 -0.31 1.24
C GLY A 136 7.60 -0.83 0.80
N LYS A 137 7.74 -2.14 0.55
CA LYS A 137 8.96 -2.76 0.00
C LYS A 137 8.58 -3.80 -1.07
N PRO A 138 8.74 -3.50 -2.38
CA PRO A 138 8.46 -4.47 -3.43
C PRO A 138 9.36 -5.69 -3.26
N ASN A 139 8.81 -6.88 -3.53
CA ASN A 139 9.56 -8.11 -3.59
C ASN A 139 10.57 -8.00 -4.73
N ARG A 140 11.80 -8.43 -4.46
CA ARG A 140 12.88 -8.47 -5.44
C ARG A 140 13.19 -9.92 -5.78
N PRO A 141 13.53 -10.24 -7.04
CA PRO A 141 14.10 -11.55 -7.35
C PRO A 141 15.43 -11.74 -6.62
N ASP A 142 15.77 -12.98 -6.28
CA ASP A 142 16.98 -13.29 -5.50
C ASP A 142 18.28 -12.85 -6.23
N PHE A 143 18.25 -12.83 -7.56
CA PHE A 143 19.35 -12.35 -8.40
C PHE A 143 19.41 -10.82 -8.54
N PHE A 144 18.55 -10.03 -7.89
CA PHE A 144 18.48 -8.58 -8.11
C PHE A 144 19.81 -7.86 -7.88
N SER A 145 20.59 -8.28 -6.88
CA SER A 145 21.91 -7.72 -6.59
C SER A 145 22.95 -8.00 -7.68
N GLN A 146 22.71 -9.03 -8.52
CA GLN A 146 23.61 -9.50 -9.57
C GLN A 146 23.32 -8.83 -10.93
N ILE A 147 22.23 -8.06 -11.04
CA ILE A 147 21.88 -7.35 -12.29
C ILE A 147 23.00 -6.37 -12.66
N PRO A 148 23.53 -6.39 -13.90
CA PRO A 148 24.63 -5.53 -14.30
C PRO A 148 24.33 -4.04 -14.04
N PRO A 149 25.28 -3.27 -13.47
CA PRO A 149 25.06 -1.85 -13.18
C PRO A 149 24.62 -1.03 -14.40
N ALA A 150 25.11 -1.38 -15.60
CA ALA A 150 24.82 -0.69 -16.85
C ALA A 150 23.33 -0.65 -17.21
N VAL A 151 22.54 -1.65 -16.80
CA VAL A 151 21.11 -1.79 -17.14
C VAL A 151 20.19 -1.76 -15.91
N ARG A 152 20.76 -1.53 -14.72
CA ARG A 152 20.01 -1.58 -13.46
C ARG A 152 18.92 -0.53 -13.37
N LYS A 153 19.09 0.62 -14.04
CA LYS A 153 18.10 1.72 -14.07
C LYS A 153 16.89 1.43 -14.98
N GLU A 154 17.02 0.46 -15.88
CA GLU A 154 15.95 -0.05 -16.75
C GLU A 154 15.16 -1.20 -16.11
N VAL A 155 15.67 -1.77 -15.01
CA VAL A 155 14.97 -2.79 -14.21
C VAL A 155 14.26 -2.13 -13.03
N ARG A 156 12.93 -2.15 -13.04
CA ARG A 156 12.06 -1.39 -12.12
C ARG A 156 11.05 -2.28 -11.42
N PHE A 157 10.34 -1.69 -10.45
CA PHE A 157 9.24 -2.33 -9.70
C PHE A 157 7.92 -1.56 -9.83
N ASP A 158 7.94 -0.43 -10.52
CA ASP A 158 6.84 0.47 -10.82
C ASP A 158 7.00 1.01 -12.25
N LEU A 159 6.02 1.79 -12.72
CA LEU A 159 6.04 2.42 -14.04
C LEU A 159 6.54 3.86 -14.03
N GLN A 160 7.03 4.38 -12.89
CA GLN A 160 7.45 5.76 -12.81
C GLN A 160 8.72 5.99 -13.62
N ASN A 161 8.73 7.13 -14.33
CA ASN A 161 9.86 7.57 -15.16
C ASN A 161 10.21 6.58 -16.29
N ILE A 162 9.25 5.78 -16.74
CA ILE A 162 9.36 5.01 -17.99
C ILE A 162 8.72 5.85 -19.09
N ASN A 163 9.46 6.11 -20.18
CA ASN A 163 8.87 6.57 -21.43
C ASN A 163 8.55 5.33 -22.28
N PRO A 164 7.27 4.94 -22.42
CA PRO A 164 6.92 3.68 -23.06
C PRO A 164 6.91 3.73 -24.59
N GLU A 165 6.90 4.92 -25.20
CA GLU A 165 6.65 5.06 -26.64
C GLU A 165 7.66 4.29 -27.50
N GLY A 166 7.15 3.32 -28.26
CA GLY A 166 7.95 2.47 -29.15
C GLY A 166 8.93 1.54 -28.44
N LYS A 167 8.79 1.33 -27.12
CA LYS A 167 9.69 0.48 -26.33
C LYS A 167 9.19 -0.96 -26.23
N ARG A 168 10.14 -1.89 -26.04
CA ARG A 168 9.86 -3.29 -25.70
C ARG A 168 9.93 -3.45 -24.19
N ILE A 169 8.81 -3.75 -23.53
CA ILE A 169 8.72 -3.78 -22.06
C ILE A 169 8.28 -5.16 -21.60
N LEU A 170 9.05 -5.75 -20.68
CA LEU A 170 8.68 -6.97 -19.98
C LEU A 170 8.07 -6.64 -18.63
N ILE A 171 6.83 -7.05 -18.40
CA ILE A 171 6.21 -7.06 -17.07
C ILE A 171 6.31 -8.46 -16.49
N VAL A 172 6.70 -8.58 -15.23
CA VAL A 172 6.87 -9.85 -14.53
C VAL A 172 5.91 -9.92 -13.34
N GLY A 173 4.98 -10.86 -13.35
CA GLY A 173 4.01 -11.04 -12.26
C GLY A 173 2.67 -11.60 -12.71
N GLY A 174 1.89 -12.12 -11.75
CA GLY A 174 0.56 -12.71 -12.00
C GLY A 174 -0.58 -12.10 -11.20
N GLY A 175 -0.34 -10.96 -10.55
CA GLY A 175 -1.34 -10.23 -9.77
C GLY A 175 -2.01 -9.13 -10.59
N ASN A 176 -3.04 -8.50 -10.02
CA ASN A 176 -3.76 -7.40 -10.66
C ASN A 176 -2.81 -6.26 -11.08
N THR A 177 -1.86 -5.86 -10.25
CA THR A 177 -0.88 -4.81 -10.59
C THR A 177 -0.06 -5.14 -11.83
N ALA A 178 0.39 -6.40 -12.00
CA ALA A 178 1.16 -6.80 -13.17
C ALA A 178 0.33 -6.72 -14.46
N VAL A 179 -0.93 -7.15 -14.39
CA VAL A 179 -1.86 -7.07 -15.52
C VAL A 179 -2.23 -5.62 -15.83
N GLU A 180 -2.52 -4.80 -14.82
CA GLU A 180 -2.81 -3.37 -14.98
C GLU A 180 -1.63 -2.62 -15.61
N PHE A 181 -0.40 -2.93 -15.19
CA PHE A 181 0.80 -2.38 -15.81
C PHE A 181 0.88 -2.76 -17.28
N ALA A 182 0.75 -4.05 -17.58
CA ALA A 182 0.80 -4.54 -18.96
C ALA A 182 -0.24 -3.84 -19.84
N LEU A 183 -1.52 -3.87 -19.44
CA LEU A 183 -2.63 -3.27 -20.17
C LEU A 183 -2.50 -1.74 -20.32
N SER A 184 -1.93 -1.04 -19.34
CA SER A 184 -1.72 0.41 -19.45
C SER A 184 -0.65 0.80 -20.48
N LEU A 185 0.22 -0.15 -20.85
CA LEU A 185 1.36 0.07 -21.73
C LEU A 185 1.11 -0.45 -23.16
N THR A 186 0.19 -1.39 -23.37
CA THR A 186 -0.10 -1.97 -24.70
C THR A 186 -0.50 -0.94 -25.76
N PRO A 187 -1.10 0.23 -25.44
CA PRO A 187 -1.35 1.25 -26.47
C PRO A 187 -0.09 1.99 -26.96
N LYS A 188 1.05 1.89 -26.24
CA LYS A 188 2.25 2.72 -26.43
C LYS A 188 3.54 1.93 -26.70
N ALA A 189 3.56 0.65 -26.31
CA ALA A 189 4.75 -0.20 -26.29
C ALA A 189 4.46 -1.63 -26.78
N GLU A 190 5.51 -2.33 -27.21
CA GLU A 190 5.47 -3.79 -27.35
C GLU A 190 5.62 -4.42 -25.97
N VAL A 191 4.53 -4.98 -25.44
CA VAL A 191 4.49 -5.50 -24.06
C VAL A 191 4.51 -7.02 -24.04
N SER A 192 5.38 -7.58 -23.20
CA SER A 192 5.34 -8.98 -22.79
C SER A 192 5.00 -9.09 -21.31
N LEU A 193 4.12 -10.03 -20.93
CA LEU A 193 3.78 -10.34 -19.54
C LEU A 193 4.24 -11.74 -19.18
N SER A 194 5.28 -11.87 -18.36
CA SER A 194 5.79 -13.15 -17.86
C SER A 194 5.16 -13.52 -16.52
N TYR A 195 4.68 -14.77 -16.44
CA TYR A 195 4.13 -15.32 -15.21
C TYR A 195 4.50 -16.79 -15.03
N ARG A 196 5.04 -17.12 -13.86
CA ARG A 196 5.53 -18.47 -13.51
C ARG A 196 4.49 -19.59 -13.51
N LYS A 197 3.20 -19.28 -13.37
CA LYS A 197 2.15 -20.31 -13.39
C LYS A 197 1.53 -20.41 -14.78
N LYS A 198 0.88 -21.55 -15.02
CA LYS A 198 0.10 -21.78 -16.24
C LYS A 198 -1.16 -20.94 -16.30
N GLU A 199 -1.72 -20.52 -15.16
CA GLU A 199 -3.01 -19.82 -15.12
C GLU A 199 -3.06 -18.69 -14.09
N PHE A 200 -3.76 -17.62 -14.44
CA PHE A 200 -4.02 -16.47 -13.59
C PHE A 200 -5.25 -16.70 -12.69
N THR A 201 -5.01 -17.12 -11.45
CA THR A 201 -6.09 -17.45 -10.50
C THR A 201 -6.46 -16.31 -9.54
N ARG A 202 -5.70 -15.21 -9.55
CA ARG A 202 -5.81 -14.13 -8.54
C ARG A 202 -6.37 -12.82 -9.10
N LEU A 203 -6.69 -12.78 -10.39
CA LEU A 203 -7.18 -11.57 -11.05
C LEU A 203 -8.63 -11.32 -10.66
N ASN A 204 -8.99 -10.04 -10.57
CA ASN A 204 -10.40 -9.67 -10.57
C ASN A 204 -11.02 -9.96 -11.96
N PRO A 205 -12.35 -10.07 -12.06
CA PRO A 205 -13.01 -10.42 -13.33
C PRO A 205 -12.70 -9.45 -14.48
N MET A 206 -12.63 -8.15 -14.18
CA MET A 206 -12.35 -7.11 -15.18
C MET A 206 -10.94 -7.26 -15.78
N ASN A 207 -9.92 -7.35 -14.93
CA ASN A 207 -8.53 -7.52 -15.36
C ASN A 207 -8.33 -8.84 -16.10
N LYS A 208 -9.03 -9.92 -15.69
CA LYS A 208 -9.01 -11.19 -16.42
C LYS A 208 -9.57 -11.01 -17.83
N HIS A 209 -10.73 -10.40 -17.97
CA HIS A 209 -11.38 -10.16 -19.26
C HIS A 209 -10.51 -9.29 -20.19
N LEU A 210 -9.96 -8.19 -19.67
CA LEU A 210 -9.10 -7.29 -20.44
C LEU A 210 -7.79 -7.97 -20.86
N LEU A 211 -7.17 -8.75 -19.97
CA LEU A 211 -5.98 -9.54 -20.28
C LEU A 211 -6.23 -10.51 -21.43
N GLU A 212 -7.32 -11.28 -21.36
CA GLU A 212 -7.70 -12.25 -22.38
C GLU A 212 -8.00 -11.55 -23.73
N GLY A 213 -8.63 -10.37 -23.69
CA GLY A 213 -8.87 -9.55 -24.88
C GLY A 213 -7.59 -9.08 -25.56
N ASP A 214 -6.69 -8.43 -24.82
CA ASP A 214 -5.41 -7.93 -25.34
C ASP A 214 -4.50 -9.05 -25.85
N GLU A 215 -4.51 -10.20 -25.18
CA GLU A 215 -3.80 -11.39 -25.63
C GLU A 215 -4.37 -11.93 -26.95
N THR A 216 -5.69 -12.12 -27.02
CA THR A 216 -6.36 -12.66 -28.22
C THR A 216 -6.15 -11.75 -29.43
N GLN A 217 -6.11 -10.43 -29.21
CA GLN A 217 -5.89 -9.44 -30.26
C GLN A 217 -4.41 -9.23 -30.60
N GLY A 218 -3.49 -9.98 -29.96
CA GLY A 218 -2.05 -9.89 -30.21
C GLY A 218 -1.39 -8.60 -29.72
N ARG A 219 -2.10 -7.77 -28.93
CA ARG A 219 -1.56 -6.54 -28.35
C ARG A 219 -0.61 -6.82 -27.18
N LEU A 220 -0.81 -7.94 -26.49
CA LEU A 220 -0.02 -8.34 -25.34
C LEU A 220 0.52 -9.77 -25.52
N LYS A 221 1.82 -9.95 -25.43
CA LYS A 221 2.45 -11.28 -25.44
C LYS A 221 2.50 -11.88 -24.03
N VAL A 222 1.66 -12.87 -23.74
CA VAL A 222 1.63 -13.50 -22.40
C VAL A 222 2.51 -14.76 -22.38
N LEU A 223 3.49 -14.77 -21.49
CA LEU A 223 4.48 -15.83 -21.31
C LEU A 223 4.16 -16.64 -20.04
N ARG A 224 3.16 -17.52 -20.13
CA ARG A 224 2.75 -18.42 -19.03
C ARG A 224 3.79 -19.50 -18.78
N GLY A 225 3.92 -19.93 -17.53
CA GLY A 225 4.85 -20.98 -17.12
C GLY A 225 6.32 -20.61 -17.29
N THR A 226 6.64 -19.31 -17.22
CA THR A 226 8.02 -18.83 -17.41
C THR A 226 8.58 -18.19 -16.14
N ASN A 227 9.82 -18.52 -15.80
CA ASN A 227 10.58 -17.96 -14.70
C ASN A 227 11.83 -17.28 -15.25
N ILE A 228 12.06 -16.04 -14.81
CA ILE A 228 13.32 -15.34 -15.04
C ILE A 228 14.28 -15.80 -13.95
N THR A 229 15.46 -16.26 -14.34
CA THR A 229 16.51 -16.74 -13.43
C THR A 229 17.65 -15.74 -13.28
N ALA A 230 17.82 -14.84 -14.25
CA ALA A 230 18.77 -13.74 -14.21
C ALA A 230 18.37 -12.61 -15.18
N VAL A 231 18.96 -11.44 -14.99
CA VAL A 231 18.94 -10.35 -15.98
C VAL A 231 20.38 -10.01 -16.33
N GLY A 232 20.75 -10.23 -17.59
CA GLY A 232 22.02 -9.83 -18.17
C GLY A 232 21.95 -8.48 -18.86
N GLU A 233 22.99 -8.16 -19.60
CA GLU A 233 23.09 -6.98 -20.46
C GLU A 233 23.46 -7.41 -21.88
N LYS A 234 22.81 -6.81 -22.87
CA LYS A 234 23.15 -6.96 -24.29
C LYS A 234 22.87 -5.61 -24.95
N ASN A 235 23.82 -5.07 -25.73
CA ASN A 235 23.67 -3.80 -26.47
C ASN A 235 23.14 -2.62 -25.63
N GLY A 236 23.59 -2.50 -24.38
CA GLY A 236 23.16 -1.48 -23.42
C GLY A 236 21.74 -1.68 -22.87
N LYS A 237 21.14 -2.86 -23.04
CA LYS A 237 19.75 -3.14 -22.67
C LYS A 237 19.61 -4.39 -21.79
N PRO A 238 18.63 -4.42 -20.87
CA PRO A 238 18.31 -5.62 -20.10
C PRO A 238 18.04 -6.85 -20.98
N LEU A 239 18.68 -7.97 -20.64
CA LEU A 239 18.45 -9.27 -21.24
C LEU A 239 17.80 -10.20 -20.20
N ALA A 240 16.52 -10.52 -20.36
CA ALA A 240 15.84 -11.47 -19.49
C ALA A 240 16.26 -12.90 -19.84
N ILE A 241 16.82 -13.61 -18.86
CA ILE A 241 17.21 -15.02 -19.00
C ILE A 241 16.13 -15.87 -18.35
N PHE A 242 15.48 -16.71 -19.15
CA PHE A 242 14.41 -17.58 -18.69
C PHE A 242 14.94 -19.01 -18.45
N ALA A 243 14.32 -19.74 -17.53
CA ALA A 243 14.63 -21.17 -17.35
C ALA A 243 14.02 -22.04 -18.45
N GLU A 244 12.82 -21.68 -18.90
CA GLU A 244 11.99 -22.53 -19.77
C GLU A 244 12.06 -22.11 -21.25
N ARG A 245 12.82 -21.06 -21.59
CA ARG A 245 12.89 -20.54 -22.96
C ARG A 245 14.13 -19.70 -23.22
N GLU A 246 14.28 -19.32 -24.49
CA GLU A 246 15.33 -18.44 -24.98
C GLU A 246 15.33 -17.07 -24.28
N GLU A 247 16.53 -16.50 -24.19
CA GLU A 247 16.75 -15.14 -23.70
C GLU A 247 16.03 -14.11 -24.56
N MET A 248 15.51 -13.05 -23.93
CA MET A 248 14.86 -11.96 -24.64
C MET A 248 15.35 -10.61 -24.13
N GLN A 249 15.70 -9.74 -25.06
CA GLN A 249 16.12 -8.37 -24.77
C GLN A 249 14.92 -7.43 -24.72
N PHE A 250 14.93 -6.51 -23.76
CA PHE A 250 13.90 -5.49 -23.56
C PHE A 250 14.52 -4.13 -23.30
N ASP A 251 13.80 -3.05 -23.58
CA ASP A 251 14.19 -1.70 -23.15
C ASP A 251 13.98 -1.52 -21.64
N HIS A 252 12.94 -2.14 -21.08
CA HIS A 252 12.65 -2.13 -19.65
C HIS A 252 12.14 -3.49 -19.16
N ILE A 253 12.49 -3.84 -17.91
CA ILE A 253 11.91 -4.99 -17.20
C ILE A 253 11.29 -4.47 -15.91
N VAL A 254 9.99 -4.72 -15.70
CA VAL A 254 9.24 -4.28 -14.52
C VAL A 254 8.78 -5.49 -13.73
N PHE A 255 9.31 -5.64 -12.52
CA PHE A 255 8.93 -6.70 -11.59
C PHE A 255 7.74 -6.26 -10.72
N ALA A 256 6.53 -6.69 -11.10
CA ALA A 256 5.29 -6.52 -10.35
C ALA A 256 4.93 -7.79 -9.56
N ILE A 257 5.87 -8.27 -8.74
CA ILE A 257 5.80 -9.54 -8.00
C ILE A 257 5.33 -9.40 -6.53
N GLY A 258 4.60 -8.32 -6.24
CA GLY A 258 4.03 -8.01 -4.92
C GLY A 258 5.01 -7.32 -3.97
N GLY A 259 4.57 -7.08 -2.74
CA GLY A 259 5.39 -6.52 -1.65
C GLY A 259 5.63 -7.52 -0.53
N SER A 260 6.67 -7.26 0.27
CA SER A 260 6.96 -8.01 1.49
C SER A 260 6.22 -7.37 2.68
N SER A 261 5.57 -8.19 3.51
CA SER A 261 4.97 -7.69 4.74
C SER A 261 6.09 -7.17 5.66
N PRO A 262 5.87 -6.09 6.43
CA PRO A 262 6.88 -5.48 7.29
C PRO A 262 7.12 -6.29 8.57
N THR A 263 7.31 -7.61 8.45
CA THR A 263 7.38 -8.57 9.55
C THR A 263 8.42 -8.18 10.60
N ALA A 264 9.65 -7.84 10.18
CA ALA A 264 10.71 -7.44 11.11
C ALA A 264 10.33 -6.17 11.90
N PHE A 265 9.72 -5.19 11.23
CA PHE A 265 9.27 -3.96 11.89
C PHE A 265 8.18 -4.24 12.94
N LEU A 266 7.18 -5.08 12.61
CA LEU A 266 6.12 -5.48 13.54
C LEU A 266 6.68 -6.26 14.73
N GLN A 267 7.57 -7.23 14.49
CA GLN A 267 8.19 -8.01 15.56
C GLN A 267 9.08 -7.17 16.47
N ASN A 268 9.86 -6.24 15.90
CA ASN A 268 10.68 -5.30 16.67
C ASN A 268 9.83 -4.35 17.53
N ALA A 269 8.59 -4.06 17.12
CA ALA A 269 7.61 -3.34 17.94
C ALA A 269 6.94 -4.22 19.02
N GLY A 270 7.31 -5.49 19.14
CA GLY A 270 6.77 -6.45 20.12
C GLY A 270 5.47 -7.14 19.69
N ILE A 271 5.05 -6.98 18.42
CA ILE A 271 3.78 -7.52 17.93
C ILE A 271 3.92 -9.01 17.62
N GLU A 272 3.03 -9.80 18.19
CA GLU A 272 2.88 -11.21 17.85
C GLU A 272 2.24 -11.41 16.47
N LEU A 273 2.80 -12.35 15.71
CA LEU A 273 2.29 -12.72 14.39
C LEU A 273 1.73 -14.15 14.41
N ASP A 274 0.75 -14.42 13.54
CA ASP A 274 0.25 -15.77 13.26
C ASP A 274 1.22 -16.57 12.36
N ASP A 275 0.89 -17.84 12.10
CA ASP A 275 1.69 -18.73 11.23
C ASP A 275 1.82 -18.21 9.79
N ARG A 276 0.91 -17.35 9.37
CA ARG A 276 0.89 -16.69 8.05
C ARG A 276 1.54 -15.31 8.08
N LYS A 277 2.20 -14.95 9.18
CA LYS A 277 2.90 -13.67 9.41
C LYS A 277 1.97 -12.44 9.40
N ASN A 278 0.69 -12.59 9.70
CA ASN A 278 -0.21 -11.47 9.98
C ASN A 278 -0.16 -11.11 11.47
N PRO A 279 -0.34 -9.84 11.84
CA PRO A 279 -0.44 -9.46 13.25
C PRO A 279 -1.69 -10.09 13.89
N LYS A 280 -1.54 -10.59 15.12
CA LYS A 280 -2.68 -11.02 15.93
C LYS A 280 -3.35 -9.79 16.53
N LEU A 281 -4.64 -9.61 16.26
CA LEU A 281 -5.39 -8.43 16.63
C LEU A 281 -6.69 -8.81 17.35
N ASN A 282 -7.13 -7.97 18.29
CA ASN A 282 -8.48 -8.06 18.86
C ASN A 282 -9.53 -7.39 17.94
N GLU A 283 -10.79 -7.34 18.39
CA GLU A 283 -11.89 -6.76 17.63
C GLU A 283 -11.76 -5.24 17.36
N TRP A 284 -10.89 -4.55 18.12
CA TRP A 284 -10.57 -3.12 17.96
C TRP A 284 -9.30 -2.89 17.15
N LEU A 285 -8.75 -3.94 16.55
CA LEU A 285 -7.49 -3.94 15.82
C LEU A 285 -6.26 -3.59 16.68
N GLU A 286 -6.37 -3.79 17.99
CA GLU A 286 -5.27 -3.66 18.94
C GLU A 286 -4.42 -4.94 18.94
N THR A 287 -3.11 -4.79 19.06
CA THR A 287 -2.15 -5.89 19.14
C THR A 287 -2.07 -6.45 20.58
N ASN A 288 -1.20 -7.44 20.79
CA ASN A 288 -0.82 -7.88 22.14
C ASN A 288 -0.08 -6.81 22.95
N VAL A 289 0.44 -5.75 22.31
CA VAL A 289 1.09 -4.62 22.97
C VAL A 289 0.01 -3.56 23.26
N PRO A 290 -0.29 -3.25 24.54
CA PRO A 290 -1.37 -2.32 24.87
C PRO A 290 -1.15 -0.93 24.28
N ASN A 291 -2.20 -0.37 23.69
CA ASN A 291 -2.24 0.92 22.98
C ASN A 291 -1.46 0.95 21.65
N LEU A 292 -1.02 -0.20 21.13
CA LEU A 292 -0.44 -0.34 19.80
C LEU A 292 -1.43 -1.05 18.87
N PHE A 293 -1.83 -0.37 17.80
CA PHE A 293 -2.84 -0.81 16.86
C PHE A 293 -2.27 -1.02 15.45
N VAL A 294 -2.95 -1.83 14.65
CA VAL A 294 -2.60 -2.03 13.24
C VAL A 294 -3.82 -1.76 12.35
N ALA A 295 -3.66 -0.88 11.37
CA ALA A 295 -4.74 -0.45 10.48
C ALA A 295 -4.54 -0.95 9.03
N GLY A 296 -5.60 -0.90 8.23
CA GLY A 296 -5.54 -1.13 6.79
C GLY A 296 -5.30 -2.58 6.37
N GLU A 297 -4.58 -2.77 5.25
CA GLU A 297 -4.35 -4.10 4.67
C GLU A 297 -3.61 -5.08 5.61
N LEU A 298 -2.93 -4.57 6.63
CA LEU A 298 -2.27 -5.41 7.64
C LEU A 298 -3.26 -5.98 8.67
N SER A 299 -4.43 -5.37 8.84
CA SER A 299 -5.42 -5.81 9.83
C SER A 299 -6.35 -6.92 9.35
N VAL A 300 -6.23 -7.33 8.09
CA VAL A 300 -7.02 -8.41 7.49
C VAL A 300 -6.13 -9.46 6.82
N PRO A 301 -6.63 -10.70 6.63
CA PRO A 301 -5.90 -11.74 5.90
C PRO A 301 -5.46 -11.28 4.52
N GLN A 302 -4.28 -11.72 4.09
CA GLN A 302 -3.70 -11.32 2.81
C GLN A 302 -4.68 -11.56 1.65
N GLY A 303 -4.88 -10.53 0.82
CA GLY A 303 -5.77 -10.57 -0.35
C GLY A 303 -7.24 -10.24 -0.07
N LYS A 304 -7.61 -9.98 1.19
CA LYS A 304 -8.93 -9.48 1.61
C LYS A 304 -9.00 -7.97 1.81
N GLY A 305 -7.85 -7.27 1.81
CA GLY A 305 -7.81 -5.82 1.92
C GLY A 305 -8.48 -5.09 0.75
N SER A 306 -9.06 -3.94 1.06
CA SER A 306 -9.60 -2.96 0.13
C SER A 306 -9.40 -1.55 0.71
N ILE A 307 -9.64 -0.52 -0.10
CA ILE A 307 -9.59 0.88 0.38
C ILE A 307 -10.71 1.12 1.41
N ILE A 308 -11.91 0.59 1.18
CA ILE A 308 -13.03 0.71 2.15
C ILE A 308 -12.71 0.00 3.47
N VAL A 309 -12.15 -1.22 3.43
CA VAL A 309 -11.67 -1.90 4.65
C VAL A 309 -10.62 -1.05 5.37
N SER A 310 -9.76 -0.38 4.61
CA SER A 310 -8.74 0.52 5.17
C SER A 310 -9.36 1.74 5.84
N PHE A 311 -10.35 2.39 5.23
CA PHE A 311 -11.10 3.48 5.85
C PHE A 311 -11.83 3.01 7.12
N ASN A 312 -12.57 1.90 7.05
CA ASN A 312 -13.30 1.36 8.21
C ASN A 312 -12.39 0.99 9.38
N SER A 313 -11.14 0.56 9.12
CA SER A 313 -10.18 0.29 10.19
C SER A 313 -9.88 1.52 11.06
N GLY A 314 -9.96 2.73 10.50
CA GLY A 314 -9.79 3.97 11.26
C GLY A 314 -10.89 4.16 12.30
N GLN A 315 -12.14 3.99 11.89
CA GLN A 315 -13.30 4.06 12.78
C GLN A 315 -13.21 3.02 13.89
N THR A 316 -12.86 1.78 13.54
CA THR A 316 -12.77 0.68 14.52
C THR A 316 -11.70 0.96 15.59
N ILE A 317 -10.52 1.44 15.18
CA ILE A 317 -9.43 1.75 16.11
C ILE A 317 -9.79 2.90 17.04
N VAL A 318 -10.30 4.01 16.49
CA VAL A 318 -10.62 5.20 17.30
C VAL A 318 -11.74 4.91 18.29
N GLU A 319 -12.70 4.06 17.94
CA GLU A 319 -13.72 3.58 18.88
C GLU A 319 -13.15 2.71 20.00
N GLY A 320 -12.21 1.82 19.66
CA GLY A 320 -11.47 1.06 20.67
C GLY A 320 -10.76 1.97 21.66
N ILE A 321 -10.05 2.99 21.16
CA ILE A 321 -9.36 3.98 21.99
C ILE A 321 -10.36 4.74 22.87
N MET A 322 -11.43 5.27 22.29
CA MET A 322 -12.46 6.00 23.06
C MET A 322 -13.07 5.13 24.17
N ARG A 323 -13.37 3.86 23.88
CA ARG A 323 -13.91 2.92 24.87
C ARG A 323 -12.95 2.70 26.04
N LYS A 324 -11.65 2.55 25.76
CA LYS A 324 -10.62 2.42 26.80
C LYS A 324 -10.50 3.68 27.66
N LEU A 325 -10.74 4.86 27.07
CA LEU A 325 -10.73 6.15 27.77
C LEU A 325 -12.07 6.51 28.45
N GLY A 326 -13.09 5.65 28.36
CA GLY A 326 -14.42 5.95 28.88
C GLY A 326 -15.15 7.09 28.15
N ARG A 327 -14.72 7.42 26.92
CA ARG A 327 -15.38 8.43 26.07
C ARG A 327 -16.55 7.79 25.31
N SER A 328 -17.69 8.47 25.28
CA SER A 328 -18.84 8.08 24.44
C SER A 328 -18.73 8.70 23.04
N ARG A 329 -19.34 8.07 22.03
CA ARG A 329 -19.50 8.70 20.72
C ARG A 329 -20.28 10.00 20.87
N ASN A 330 -19.90 11.04 20.15
CA ASN A 330 -20.65 12.28 20.13
C ASN A 330 -21.98 12.07 19.34
N PRO A 331 -23.16 12.11 19.99
CA PRO A 331 -24.43 11.80 19.36
C PRO A 331 -24.91 12.88 18.37
N GLN A 332 -24.34 14.08 18.42
CA GLN A 332 -24.63 15.19 17.48
C GLN A 332 -23.98 15.00 16.11
N ILE A 333 -23.15 13.98 15.95
CA ILE A 333 -22.39 13.70 14.73
C ILE A 333 -22.75 12.33 14.14
N VAL A 334 -24.07 12.10 14.05
CA VAL A 334 -24.73 11.04 13.28
C VAL A 334 -25.57 11.71 12.19
N SER A 335 -24.99 12.64 11.46
CA SER A 335 -25.55 13.11 10.20
C SER A 335 -24.54 12.79 9.12
N PHE A 336 -24.98 11.92 8.22
CA PHE A 336 -24.38 11.61 6.93
C PHE A 336 -23.37 12.67 6.48
N VAL A 337 -22.13 12.28 6.23
CA VAL A 337 -21.37 12.95 5.18
C VAL A 337 -22.24 12.82 3.93
N PRO A 338 -22.85 13.90 3.42
CA PRO A 338 -23.57 13.80 2.17
C PRO A 338 -22.51 13.41 1.15
N LEU A 339 -22.66 12.24 0.55
CA LEU A 339 -21.85 11.85 -0.60
C LEU A 339 -22.10 12.94 -1.66
N PRO A 340 -21.10 13.78 -2.03
CA PRO A 340 -21.26 14.66 -3.17
C PRO A 340 -21.44 13.86 -4.46
#